data_AF-A0A4Y6PV37-F1
#
_entry.id   AF-A0A4Y6PV37-F1
#
_cell.length_a   1.000
_cell.length_b   1.000
_cell.length_c   1.000
_cell.angle_alpha   90.00
_cell.angle_beta   90.00
_cell.angle_gamma   90.00
#
_symmetry.space_group_name_H-M   'P 1'
#
loop_
_entity.id
_entity.type
_entity.pdbx_description
1 polymer ?
#
loop_
_entity_poly.entity_id
_entity_poly.type
_entity_poly.pdbx_seq_one_letter_code
_entity_poly.pdbx_strand_id
1 'polypeptide(L)'
;MKPMRAFVSVLLGVAGVIGVGCTSTKPASKPPAEPAAERAVEESSQQLAVVAPEATLTAEQLDRDVQVVLRTMREAYGPRAVFVTPAAWTSFERELRKTGEQEHTPRTLCDALGSVLTKLVRPELFASLGKAQRCRARRATSGGLPYEGSSSGDNVAAGAPQLFAVQQPNSDVGVIGVRYFKEPGAKDWKGVDAALERVLESPGVIVDLRGSRGSDPRAIWPLVEQLTGHDRLQPLRQVVRADADIVDALREAYRAQHSERTERSAKVWEGLTAGNQKSTRSAASSGPVARVRVLIDRDCEEACELVARTLETYADAKVLGTVSSQGRLAVGEPGLLTLPHSRVEVTIPTAAYLLDKKIAATTGERGAWYQRKGRGRQYSDWLPRQVEVLRDRFALDETLDRWDDAEPKKCASHRAVQSPKELSTAARERLGNYSPLLWKRRAHISASLHLDMERALAFVNACPGLEATAVMSQDDGRIAVILVKADSFSALSRLVQSEAVEQVSIKLPRQPDKPNRR
;
A
#
# COMPACT_ATOMS: atom_id res chain seq x y z
N MET A 1 -56.91 -6.01 -23.77
CA MET A 1 -57.28 -4.97 -22.78
C MET A 1 -57.19 -5.59 -21.39
N LYS A 2 -56.20 -5.18 -20.59
CA LYS A 2 -55.95 -5.66 -19.22
C LYS A 2 -56.14 -4.48 -18.26
N PRO A 3 -56.74 -4.67 -17.07
CA PRO A 3 -57.13 -3.55 -16.22
C PRO A 3 -55.99 -3.01 -15.35
N MET A 4 -56.07 -1.70 -15.13
CA MET A 4 -55.24 -0.85 -14.27
C MET A 4 -55.20 -1.33 -12.82
N ARG A 5 -54.01 -1.22 -12.19
CA ARG A 5 -53.87 -1.25 -10.73
C ARG A 5 -53.72 0.18 -10.21
N ALA A 6 -54.55 0.50 -9.22
CA ALA A 6 -54.67 1.80 -8.58
C ALA A 6 -53.49 2.12 -7.65
N PHE A 7 -53.09 3.38 -7.68
CA PHE A 7 -52.23 4.06 -6.71
C PHE A 7 -53.02 4.28 -5.41
N VAL A 8 -52.41 3.99 -4.26
CA VAL A 8 -52.88 4.45 -2.95
C VAL A 8 -51.79 5.36 -2.36
N SER A 9 -52.11 6.66 -2.32
CA SER A 9 -51.36 7.69 -1.60
C SER A 9 -51.79 7.67 -0.13
N VAL A 10 -50.83 7.65 0.80
CA VAL A 10 -51.08 7.93 2.22
C VAL A 10 -50.42 9.26 2.59
N LEU A 11 -51.29 10.22 2.89
CA LEU A 11 -51.01 11.51 3.51
C LEU A 11 -51.03 11.35 5.03
N LEU A 12 -49.96 11.74 5.71
CA LEU A 12 -49.88 12.07 7.15
C LEU A 12 -48.77 13.13 7.21
N GLY A 13 -48.95 14.34 7.73
CA GLY A 13 -49.83 14.81 8.79
C GLY A 13 -48.95 15.66 9.70
N VAL A 14 -48.87 16.96 9.40
CA VAL A 14 -48.08 17.96 10.13
C VAL A 14 -48.71 18.22 11.49
N ALA A 15 -47.91 18.14 12.56
CA ALA A 15 -48.24 18.75 13.85
C ALA A 15 -46.99 19.44 14.39
N GLY A 16 -47.05 20.77 14.43
CA GLY A 16 -46.03 21.62 15.05
C GLY A 16 -46.22 21.69 16.57
N VAL A 17 -45.11 21.76 17.29
CA VAL A 17 -45.08 22.26 18.67
C VAL A 17 -43.93 23.25 18.78
N ILE A 18 -44.31 24.49 19.05
CA ILE A 18 -43.44 25.61 19.40
C ILE A 18 -43.03 25.40 20.87
N GLY A 19 -41.73 25.29 21.12
CA GLY A 19 -41.15 25.20 22.46
C GLY A 19 -40.04 26.23 22.63
N VAL A 20 -40.41 27.37 23.22
CA VAL A 20 -39.48 28.39 23.73
C VAL A 20 -38.80 27.82 24.98
N GLY A 21 -37.46 27.79 25.00
CA GLY A 21 -36.70 27.20 26.10
C GLY A 21 -35.36 27.89 26.35
N CYS A 22 -35.33 28.62 27.46
CA CYS A 22 -34.26 29.38 28.11
C CYS A 22 -32.80 28.98 27.87
N THR A 23 -31.97 30.01 27.61
CA THR A 23 -30.52 30.01 27.76
C THR A 23 -30.12 29.79 29.23
N SER A 24 -29.59 28.61 29.55
CA SER A 24 -28.88 28.33 30.80
C SER A 24 -27.37 28.41 30.54
N THR A 25 -26.72 29.40 31.13
CA THR A 25 -25.27 29.54 31.22
C THR A 25 -24.72 28.48 32.19
N LYS A 26 -24.12 27.42 31.64
CA LYS A 26 -23.35 26.43 32.42
C LYS A 26 -22.04 27.07 32.91
N PRO A 27 -21.66 26.91 34.19
CA PRO A 27 -20.35 27.33 34.66
C PRO A 27 -19.27 26.40 34.11
N ALA A 28 -18.10 26.98 33.81
CA ALA A 28 -16.92 26.27 33.34
C ALA A 28 -16.54 25.15 34.32
N SER A 29 -16.74 23.90 33.89
CA SER A 29 -16.24 22.73 34.59
C SER A 29 -14.72 22.68 34.46
N LYS A 30 -14.05 22.71 35.61
CA LYS A 30 -12.62 22.42 35.78
C LYS A 30 -12.27 21.12 35.03
N PRO A 31 -11.17 21.06 34.25
CA PRO A 31 -10.78 19.83 33.58
C PRO A 31 -10.64 18.70 34.61
N PRO A 32 -11.15 17.48 34.32
CA PRO A 32 -11.01 16.35 35.21
C PRO A 32 -9.53 16.10 35.45
N ALA A 33 -9.17 15.91 36.72
CA ALA A 33 -7.82 15.49 37.09
C ALA A 33 -7.49 14.21 36.31
N GLU A 34 -6.34 14.24 35.65
CA GLU A 34 -5.69 13.12 34.99
C GLU A 34 -5.76 11.89 35.92
N PRO A 35 -6.29 10.75 35.46
CA PRO A 35 -6.52 9.60 36.32
C PRO A 35 -5.16 9.11 36.87
N ALA A 36 -5.06 9.00 38.20
CA ALA A 36 -3.88 8.49 38.91
C ALA A 36 -3.39 7.11 38.43
N ALA A 37 -4.18 6.41 37.60
CA ALA A 37 -3.82 5.18 36.93
C ALA A 37 -2.73 5.35 35.86
N GLU A 38 -2.60 6.49 35.17
CA GLU A 38 -1.54 6.70 34.17
C GLU A 38 -0.17 6.95 34.83
N ARG A 39 -0.12 7.62 35.99
CA ARG A 39 1.13 7.76 36.76
C ARG A 39 1.62 6.44 37.38
N ALA A 40 0.70 5.54 37.74
CA ALA A 40 1.07 4.24 38.32
C ALA A 40 1.73 3.30 37.30
N VAL A 41 1.41 3.40 36.00
CA VAL A 41 2.05 2.60 34.94
C VAL A 41 3.44 3.12 34.59
N GLU A 42 3.67 4.44 34.72
CA GLU A 42 4.99 5.04 34.52
C GLU A 42 5.94 4.82 35.71
N GLU A 43 5.46 4.90 36.96
CA GLU A 43 6.28 4.65 38.15
C GLU A 43 6.63 3.15 38.34
N SER A 44 5.74 2.23 37.94
CA SER A 44 6.06 0.79 37.95
C SER A 44 7.10 0.37 36.90
N SER A 45 7.35 1.19 35.88
CA SER A 45 8.35 0.95 34.84
C SER A 45 9.75 1.48 35.23
N GLN A 46 9.85 2.32 36.28
CA GLN A 46 11.10 2.92 36.75
C GLN A 46 11.68 2.25 38.00
N GLN A 47 10.99 1.30 38.62
CA GLN A 47 11.63 0.31 39.50
C GLN A 47 12.41 -0.70 38.65
N LEU A 48 13.44 -0.21 37.95
CA LEU A 48 14.51 -1.02 37.39
C LEU A 48 15.17 -1.73 38.58
N ALA A 49 14.73 -2.96 38.84
CA ALA A 49 15.45 -3.88 39.68
C ALA A 49 16.93 -3.77 39.31
N VAL A 50 17.81 -3.56 40.30
CA VAL A 50 19.25 -3.59 40.11
C VAL A 50 19.59 -5.01 39.65
N VAL A 51 19.58 -5.22 38.33
CA VAL A 51 19.92 -6.50 37.72
C VAL A 51 21.38 -6.70 38.05
N ALA A 52 21.69 -7.75 38.80
CA ALA A 52 23.07 -8.13 39.10
C ALA A 52 23.88 -8.14 37.78
N PRO A 53 25.12 -7.64 37.79
CA PRO A 53 25.92 -7.56 36.57
C PRO A 53 26.01 -8.95 35.93
N GLU A 54 25.63 -9.03 34.66
CA GLU A 54 25.74 -10.27 33.88
C GLU A 54 27.22 -10.68 33.82
N ALA A 55 27.54 -11.94 34.13
CA ALA A 55 28.91 -12.45 34.04
C ALA A 55 29.41 -12.38 32.59
N THR A 56 30.67 -11.95 32.42
CA THR A 56 31.35 -11.94 31.11
C THR A 56 31.53 -13.38 30.61
N LEU A 57 31.25 -13.60 29.33
CA LEU A 57 31.51 -14.87 28.65
C LEU A 57 33.03 -15.05 28.50
N THR A 58 33.51 -16.25 28.76
CA THR A 58 34.90 -16.60 28.45
C THR A 58 35.12 -16.61 26.94
N ALA A 59 36.36 -16.39 26.50
CA ALA A 59 36.71 -16.44 25.07
C ALA A 59 36.30 -17.77 24.41
N GLU A 60 36.44 -18.89 25.12
CA GLU A 60 36.03 -20.21 24.62
C GLU A 60 34.51 -20.32 24.44
N GLN A 61 33.72 -19.86 25.42
CA GLN A 61 32.25 -19.86 25.32
C GLN A 61 31.77 -19.00 24.17
N LEU A 62 32.41 -17.83 23.99
CA LEU A 62 32.10 -16.90 22.93
C LEU A 62 32.43 -17.47 21.54
N ASP A 63 33.62 -18.06 21.35
CA ASP A 63 33.97 -18.71 20.08
C ASP A 63 32.99 -19.85 19.76
N ARG A 64 32.66 -20.70 20.74
CA ARG A 64 31.67 -21.78 20.56
C ARG A 64 30.31 -21.24 20.13
N ASP A 65 29.78 -20.22 20.79
CA ASP A 65 28.51 -19.59 20.43
C ASP A 65 28.57 -19.02 18.99
N VAL A 66 29.67 -18.36 18.61
CA VAL A 66 29.87 -17.81 17.25
C VAL A 66 29.99 -18.92 16.19
N GLN A 67 30.72 -20.01 16.46
CA GLN A 67 30.80 -21.15 15.55
C GLN A 67 29.44 -21.81 15.35
N VAL A 68 28.62 -21.90 16.42
CA VAL A 68 27.25 -22.43 16.32
C VAL A 68 26.38 -21.54 15.43
N VAL A 69 26.44 -20.21 15.58
CA VAL A 69 25.71 -19.30 14.65
C VAL A 69 26.20 -19.50 13.21
N LEU A 70 27.51 -19.51 12.97
CA LEU A 70 28.08 -19.67 11.62
C LEU A 70 27.65 -20.99 10.96
N ARG A 71 27.77 -22.10 11.67
CA ARG A 71 27.36 -23.42 11.17
C ARG A 71 25.87 -23.44 10.84
N THR A 72 25.04 -23.02 11.79
CA THR A 72 23.58 -22.99 11.59
C THR A 72 23.17 -22.07 10.45
N MET A 73 23.81 -20.89 10.33
CA MET A 73 23.56 -19.99 9.22
C MET A 73 24.01 -20.58 7.87
N ARG A 74 25.07 -21.39 7.81
CA ARG A 74 25.45 -22.08 6.56
C ARG A 74 24.42 -23.13 6.16
N GLU A 75 23.93 -23.88 7.13
CA GLU A 75 23.11 -25.09 6.92
C GLU A 75 21.62 -24.80 6.83
N ALA A 76 21.10 -23.79 7.56
CA ALA A 76 19.66 -23.58 7.74
C ALA A 76 19.13 -22.28 7.13
N TYR A 77 19.98 -21.33 6.75
CA TYR A 77 19.54 -20.04 6.23
C TYR A 77 19.11 -20.17 4.76
N GLY A 78 17.85 -20.55 4.53
CA GLY A 78 17.27 -20.78 3.19
C GLY A 78 17.52 -19.66 2.17
N PRO A 79 17.37 -18.37 2.54
CA PRO A 79 17.69 -17.23 1.67
C PRO A 79 19.12 -17.18 1.11
N ARG A 80 20.08 -17.88 1.73
CA ARG A 80 21.49 -17.85 1.33
C ARG A 80 21.70 -18.17 -0.13
N ALA A 81 21.09 -19.26 -0.62
CA ALA A 81 21.33 -19.77 -1.97
C ALA A 81 20.77 -18.86 -3.07
N VAL A 82 19.83 -17.98 -2.73
CA VAL A 82 19.10 -17.17 -3.72
C VAL A 82 19.45 -15.69 -3.61
N PHE A 83 19.52 -15.16 -2.39
CA PHE A 83 19.56 -13.72 -2.16
C PHE A 83 20.91 -13.22 -1.66
N VAL A 84 21.85 -14.10 -1.31
CA VAL A 84 23.15 -13.70 -0.77
C VAL A 84 24.28 -14.06 -1.73
N THR A 85 25.02 -13.04 -2.15
CA THR A 85 26.20 -13.24 -2.99
C THR A 85 27.36 -13.86 -2.20
N PRO A 86 28.27 -14.62 -2.83
CA PRO A 86 29.45 -15.17 -2.15
C PRO A 86 30.30 -14.11 -1.43
N ALA A 87 30.41 -12.91 -2.01
CA ALA A 87 31.15 -11.79 -1.41
C ALA A 87 30.43 -11.24 -0.16
N ALA A 88 29.11 -11.07 -0.21
CA ALA A 88 28.32 -10.64 0.95
C ALA A 88 28.40 -11.68 2.08
N TRP A 89 28.30 -12.96 1.73
CA TRP A 89 28.45 -14.06 2.68
C TRP A 89 29.83 -14.08 3.34
N THR A 90 30.90 -13.99 2.55
CA THR A 90 32.28 -13.93 3.06
C THR A 90 32.48 -12.74 4.00
N SER A 91 31.92 -11.58 3.66
CA SER A 91 32.00 -10.41 4.53
C SER A 91 31.24 -10.61 5.84
N PHE A 92 30.06 -11.22 5.78
CA PHE A 92 29.28 -11.58 6.97
C PHE A 92 30.04 -12.54 7.89
N GLU A 93 30.61 -13.62 7.34
CA GLU A 93 31.35 -14.60 8.14
C GLU A 93 32.54 -13.96 8.86
N ARG A 94 33.29 -13.12 8.15
CA ARG A 94 34.43 -12.39 8.72
C ARG A 94 33.99 -11.46 9.85
N GLU A 95 32.89 -10.71 9.67
CA GLU A 95 32.40 -9.82 10.72
C GLU A 95 31.85 -10.57 11.92
N LEU A 96 31.18 -11.70 11.69
CA LEU A 96 30.66 -12.55 12.76
C LEU A 96 31.80 -13.19 13.58
N ARG A 97 32.89 -13.61 12.92
CA ARG A 97 34.10 -14.08 13.61
C ARG A 97 34.75 -12.99 14.47
N LYS A 98 34.79 -11.74 13.99
CA LYS A 98 35.29 -10.61 14.78
C LYS A 98 34.49 -10.35 16.05
N THR A 99 33.21 -10.71 16.08
CA THR A 99 32.42 -10.67 17.33
C THR A 99 32.98 -11.66 18.37
N GLY A 100 33.61 -12.75 17.94
CA GLY A 100 34.25 -13.72 18.83
C GLY A 100 35.58 -13.26 19.44
N GLU A 101 36.15 -12.15 18.95
CA GLU A 101 37.46 -11.63 19.38
C GLU A 101 37.35 -10.58 20.50
N GLN A 102 36.13 -10.19 20.88
CA GLN A 102 35.85 -9.12 21.85
C GLN A 102 35.23 -9.69 23.12
N GLU A 103 35.53 -9.10 24.28
CA GLU A 103 34.85 -9.48 25.52
C GLU A 103 33.36 -9.09 25.47
N HIS A 104 32.50 -10.05 25.81
CA HIS A 104 31.06 -9.86 25.77
C HIS A 104 30.37 -10.43 27.01
N THR A 105 29.33 -9.72 27.47
CA THR A 105 28.26 -10.33 28.26
C THR A 105 27.20 -10.88 27.30
N PRO A 106 26.26 -11.74 27.74
CA PRO A 106 25.14 -12.17 26.90
C PRO A 106 24.42 -11.02 26.18
N ARG A 107 24.16 -9.90 26.87
CA ARG A 107 23.56 -8.71 26.27
C ARG A 107 24.42 -8.05 25.20
N THR A 108 25.71 -7.81 25.48
CA THR A 108 26.56 -7.14 24.48
C THR A 108 26.87 -8.04 23.28
N LEU A 109 26.91 -9.37 23.47
CA LEU A 109 26.95 -10.34 22.39
C LEU A 109 25.67 -10.26 21.55
N CYS A 110 24.51 -10.23 22.19
CA CYS A 110 23.23 -10.16 21.47
C CYS A 110 23.12 -8.91 20.58
N ASP A 111 23.53 -7.75 21.09
CA ASP A 111 23.58 -6.49 20.31
C ASP A 111 24.58 -6.58 19.15
N ALA A 112 25.75 -7.19 19.37
CA ALA A 112 26.76 -7.41 18.33
C ALA A 112 26.23 -8.33 17.22
N LEU A 113 25.64 -9.47 17.60
CA LEU A 113 24.99 -10.41 16.68
C LEU A 113 23.87 -9.73 15.89
N GLY A 114 22.96 -9.01 16.55
CA GLY A 114 21.92 -8.24 15.87
C GLY A 114 22.48 -7.25 14.85
N SER A 115 23.59 -6.58 15.17
CA SER A 115 24.24 -5.65 14.25
C SER A 115 24.88 -6.33 13.03
N VAL A 116 25.40 -7.56 13.16
CA VAL A 116 26.01 -8.31 12.05
C VAL A 116 24.91 -8.96 11.19
N LEU A 117 23.94 -9.62 11.82
CA LEU A 117 22.83 -10.31 11.18
C LEU A 117 22.01 -9.40 10.25
N THR A 118 21.73 -8.17 10.70
CA THR A 118 21.00 -7.18 9.88
C THR A 118 21.72 -6.77 8.59
N LYS A 119 22.96 -7.21 8.32
CA LYS A 119 23.68 -6.90 7.08
C LYS A 119 23.41 -7.89 5.94
N LEU A 120 23.02 -9.14 6.23
CA LEU A 120 22.77 -10.15 5.19
C LEU A 120 21.41 -9.95 4.53
N VAL A 121 20.35 -9.88 5.34
CA VAL A 121 18.97 -9.68 4.91
C VAL A 121 18.18 -9.09 6.07
N ARG A 122 17.43 -8.02 5.82
CA ARG A 122 16.51 -7.39 6.78
C ARG A 122 15.06 -7.71 6.39
N PRO A 123 14.12 -7.80 7.36
CA PRO A 123 14.24 -7.70 8.83
C PRO A 123 14.11 -9.03 9.62
N GLU A 124 13.98 -10.19 8.98
CA GLU A 124 13.59 -11.45 9.65
C GLU A 124 14.72 -12.18 10.35
N LEU A 125 15.97 -11.80 10.07
CA LEU A 125 17.16 -12.33 10.73
C LEU A 125 17.54 -11.40 11.89
N PHE A 126 17.29 -11.82 13.13
CA PHE A 126 17.56 -11.01 14.32
C PHE A 126 17.98 -11.85 15.52
N ALA A 127 18.62 -11.19 16.50
CA ALA A 127 18.96 -11.77 17.79
C ALA A 127 18.08 -11.19 18.90
N SER A 128 17.79 -11.99 19.93
CA SER A 128 17.02 -11.61 21.11
C SER A 128 17.58 -12.24 22.39
N LEU A 129 17.22 -11.64 23.52
CA LEU A 129 17.37 -12.25 24.84
C LEU A 129 15.97 -12.62 25.35
N GLY A 130 15.61 -13.90 25.21
CA GLY A 130 14.29 -14.41 25.58
C GLY A 130 13.14 -13.83 24.74
N LYS A 131 11.92 -14.00 25.27
CA LYS A 131 10.67 -13.85 24.50
C LYS A 131 10.33 -12.43 23.99
N ALA A 132 10.94 -11.36 24.52
CA ALA A 132 10.38 -10.01 24.32
C ALA A 132 11.33 -8.96 23.73
N GLN A 133 12.65 -9.12 23.80
CA GLN A 133 13.57 -8.01 23.47
C GLN A 133 14.50 -8.35 22.31
N ARG A 134 14.21 -7.78 21.13
CA ARG A 134 15.16 -7.74 20.01
C ARG A 134 16.38 -6.91 20.43
N CYS A 135 17.56 -7.43 20.17
CA CYS A 135 18.80 -6.76 20.52
C CYS A 135 19.10 -5.60 19.56
N ARG A 136 19.73 -4.55 20.08
CA ARG A 136 19.97 -3.30 19.37
C ARG A 136 21.10 -3.50 18.37
N ALA A 137 20.80 -3.39 17.07
CA ALA A 137 21.87 -3.23 16.09
C ALA A 137 22.51 -1.85 16.29
N ARG A 138 23.81 -1.79 16.66
CA ARG A 138 24.59 -0.53 16.84
C ARG A 138 24.57 0.42 15.63
N ARG A 139 24.18 -0.07 14.44
CA ARG A 139 23.96 0.70 13.20
C ARG A 139 22.52 0.65 12.67
N ALA A 140 21.56 0.14 13.43
CA ALA A 140 20.19 0.59 13.24
C ALA A 140 20.19 2.05 13.68
N THR A 141 20.26 2.94 12.69
CA THR A 141 19.98 4.38 12.77
C THR A 141 19.15 4.74 14.00
N SER A 142 19.55 5.80 14.69
CA SER A 142 18.79 6.67 15.61
C SER A 142 17.33 6.85 15.21
N GLY A 143 16.58 5.78 15.39
CA GLY A 143 15.43 5.42 14.59
C GLY A 143 15.02 3.98 14.90
N GLY A 144 15.24 3.56 16.16
CA GLY A 144 14.10 3.06 16.90
C GLY A 144 13.05 4.16 16.85
N LEU A 145 12.40 4.31 15.70
CA LEU A 145 11.17 5.04 15.62
C LEU A 145 10.31 4.23 16.58
N PRO A 146 9.76 4.84 17.65
CA PRO A 146 8.60 4.24 18.27
C PRO A 146 7.66 3.81 17.14
N TYR A 147 6.92 2.72 17.33
CA TYR A 147 5.72 2.46 16.54
C TYR A 147 4.71 3.57 16.88
N GLU A 148 5.03 4.82 16.55
CA GLU A 148 4.20 5.99 16.73
C GLU A 148 3.30 6.12 15.51
N GLY A 149 2.04 6.39 15.81
CA GLY A 149 0.96 6.50 14.84
C GLY A 149 0.34 5.14 14.52
N SER A 150 -0.59 4.70 15.36
CA SER A 150 -1.83 4.16 14.82
C SER A 150 -2.30 5.13 13.73
N SER A 151 -2.37 4.67 12.49
CA SER A 151 -2.89 5.50 11.40
C SER A 151 -4.39 5.69 11.64
N SER A 152 -4.77 6.68 12.44
CA SER A 152 -6.13 7.19 12.59
C SER A 152 -6.49 7.99 11.34
N GLY A 153 -6.73 7.26 10.25
CA GLY A 153 -7.60 7.69 9.16
C GLY A 153 -8.78 6.73 9.10
N ASP A 154 -9.88 7.17 8.52
CA ASP A 154 -11.07 6.34 8.23
C ASP A 154 -10.69 5.22 7.24
N ASN A 155 -10.08 4.15 7.76
CA ASN A 155 -9.70 2.97 7.00
C ASN A 155 -10.82 1.95 7.19
N VAL A 156 -11.44 1.48 6.10
CA VAL A 156 -12.45 0.41 6.14
C VAL A 156 -11.93 -0.79 6.91
N ALA A 157 -10.65 -1.10 6.68
CA ALA A 157 -9.98 -2.16 7.39
C ALA A 157 -9.83 -1.79 8.89
N ALA A 158 -9.38 -0.59 9.28
CA ALA A 158 -9.13 -0.27 10.71
C ALA A 158 -10.37 -0.11 11.58
N GLY A 159 -11.51 0.26 11.00
CA GLY A 159 -12.79 0.38 11.70
C GLY A 159 -13.56 -0.95 11.85
N ALA A 160 -13.12 -2.02 11.18
CA ALA A 160 -13.82 -3.30 11.18
C ALA A 160 -13.40 -4.18 12.37
N PRO A 161 -14.35 -4.69 13.18
CA PRO A 161 -14.05 -5.70 14.19
C PRO A 161 -13.74 -7.09 13.58
N GLN A 162 -13.85 -7.24 12.25
CA GLN A 162 -13.72 -8.49 11.50
C GLN A 162 -12.43 -8.52 10.66
N LEU A 163 -11.99 -9.71 10.22
CA LEU A 163 -10.76 -9.86 9.39
C LEU A 163 -10.88 -9.14 8.04
N PHE A 164 -12.10 -8.88 7.59
CA PHE A 164 -12.39 -8.13 6.39
C PHE A 164 -13.58 -7.20 6.63
N ALA A 165 -13.73 -6.20 5.78
CA ALA A 165 -14.93 -5.39 5.70
C ALA A 165 -15.21 -5.03 4.25
N VAL A 166 -16.49 -4.92 3.93
CA VAL A 166 -16.94 -4.47 2.62
C VAL A 166 -17.74 -3.20 2.79
N GLN A 167 -17.47 -2.24 1.91
CA GLN A 167 -18.25 -1.02 1.77
C GLN A 167 -18.54 -0.79 0.30
N GLN A 168 -19.73 -0.27 0.01
CA GLN A 168 -20.11 0.14 -1.33
C GLN A 168 -20.52 1.61 -1.23
N PRO A 169 -19.54 2.54 -1.22
CA PRO A 169 -19.82 3.96 -1.07
C PRO A 169 -20.78 4.49 -2.15
N ASN A 170 -20.85 3.85 -3.31
CA ASN A 170 -21.82 4.07 -4.39
C ASN A 170 -21.92 2.82 -5.28
N SER A 171 -22.82 2.82 -6.27
CA SER A 171 -22.97 1.73 -7.24
C SER A 171 -21.68 1.41 -8.01
N ASP A 172 -20.84 2.41 -8.23
CA ASP A 172 -19.74 2.34 -9.20
C ASP A 172 -18.46 1.78 -8.58
N VAL A 173 -18.30 1.93 -7.26
CA VAL A 173 -17.08 1.56 -6.53
C VAL A 173 -17.43 0.66 -5.35
N GLY A 174 -16.95 -0.58 -5.43
CA GLY A 174 -16.89 -1.51 -4.32
C GLY A 174 -15.56 -1.38 -3.58
N VAL A 175 -15.58 -1.42 -2.25
CA VAL A 175 -14.38 -1.38 -1.40
C VAL A 175 -14.35 -2.63 -0.54
N ILE A 176 -13.23 -3.34 -0.58
CA ILE A 176 -12.92 -4.43 0.34
C ILE A 176 -11.69 -4.11 1.16
N GLY A 177 -11.86 -4.00 2.46
CA GLY A 177 -10.78 -3.91 3.44
C GLY A 177 -10.39 -5.29 3.94
N VAL A 178 -9.09 -5.56 3.99
CA VAL A 178 -8.52 -6.78 4.63
C VAL A 178 -7.65 -6.34 5.78
N ARG A 179 -7.95 -6.85 6.97
CA ARG A 179 -7.22 -6.56 8.21
C ARG A 179 -6.19 -7.61 8.54
N TYR A 180 -6.51 -8.87 8.28
CA TYR A 180 -5.66 -9.96 8.72
C TYR A 180 -5.81 -11.20 7.86
N PHE A 181 -4.68 -11.68 7.34
CA PHE A 181 -4.52 -12.90 6.56
C PHE A 181 -4.38 -14.11 7.49
N LYS A 182 -5.53 -14.72 7.82
CA LYS A 182 -5.63 -16.01 8.55
C LYS A 182 -5.96 -17.17 7.61
N GLU A 183 -5.82 -18.37 8.13
CA GLU A 183 -6.17 -19.61 7.46
C GLU A 183 -7.61 -19.63 6.92
N PRO A 184 -7.84 -20.25 5.75
CA PRO A 184 -9.18 -20.48 5.23
C PRO A 184 -10.05 -21.23 6.24
N GLY A 185 -11.32 -20.82 6.36
CA GLY A 185 -12.28 -21.46 7.27
C GLY A 185 -12.26 -20.93 8.71
N ALA A 186 -11.37 -19.98 9.05
CA ALA A 186 -11.51 -19.25 10.30
C ALA A 186 -12.92 -18.61 10.37
N LYS A 187 -13.57 -18.68 11.54
CA LYS A 187 -14.96 -18.21 11.72
C LYS A 187 -15.17 -16.76 11.26
N ASP A 188 -14.13 -15.95 11.38
CA ASP A 188 -14.14 -14.54 11.01
C ASP A 188 -14.18 -14.30 9.48
N TRP A 189 -13.94 -15.33 8.64
CA TRP A 189 -14.12 -15.29 7.19
C TRP A 189 -15.55 -15.63 6.75
N LYS A 190 -16.46 -15.95 7.69
CA LYS A 190 -17.85 -16.30 7.36
C LYS A 190 -18.54 -15.15 6.63
N GLY A 191 -19.14 -15.45 5.48
CA GLY A 191 -19.84 -14.47 4.66
C GLY A 191 -18.93 -13.64 3.74
N VAL A 192 -17.63 -13.96 3.66
CA VAL A 192 -16.72 -13.32 2.73
C VAL A 192 -17.21 -13.47 1.29
N ASP A 193 -17.60 -14.67 0.85
CA ASP A 193 -18.05 -14.92 -0.53
C ASP A 193 -19.20 -13.99 -0.95
N ALA A 194 -20.26 -13.92 -0.14
CA ALA A 194 -21.41 -13.02 -0.40
C ALA A 194 -21.04 -11.52 -0.31
N ALA A 195 -20.01 -11.17 0.45
CA ALA A 195 -19.50 -9.80 0.50
C ALA A 195 -18.65 -9.48 -0.74
N LEU A 196 -17.87 -10.45 -1.23
CA LEU A 196 -17.08 -10.35 -2.45
C LEU A 196 -17.97 -10.21 -3.67
N GLU A 197 -19.02 -11.02 -3.80
CA GLU A 197 -19.98 -10.92 -4.90
C GLU A 197 -20.53 -9.50 -5.05
N ARG A 198 -20.95 -8.87 -3.95
CA ARG A 198 -21.45 -7.48 -3.95
C ARG A 198 -20.39 -6.45 -4.37
N VAL A 199 -19.14 -6.63 -3.96
CA VAL A 199 -18.04 -5.73 -4.37
C VAL A 199 -17.73 -5.88 -5.85
N LEU A 200 -17.82 -7.10 -6.36
CA LEU A 200 -17.51 -7.44 -7.75
C LEU A 200 -18.62 -7.05 -8.73
N GLU A 201 -19.83 -6.77 -8.25
CA GLU A 201 -20.89 -6.13 -9.05
C GLU A 201 -20.56 -4.68 -9.43
N SER A 202 -19.65 -4.02 -8.68
CA SER A 202 -19.24 -2.66 -8.99
C SER A 202 -18.24 -2.60 -10.16
N PRO A 203 -18.40 -1.65 -11.10
CA PRO A 203 -17.45 -1.37 -12.18
C PRO A 203 -15.99 -1.16 -11.72
N GLY A 204 -15.80 -0.66 -10.50
CA GLY A 204 -14.49 -0.43 -9.89
C GLY A 204 -14.38 -1.06 -8.52
N VAL A 205 -13.18 -1.57 -8.22
CA VAL A 205 -12.89 -2.19 -6.93
C VAL A 205 -11.66 -1.56 -6.30
N ILE A 206 -11.78 -1.20 -5.02
CA ILE A 206 -10.66 -0.82 -4.16
C ILE A 206 -10.40 -1.96 -3.17
N VAL A 207 -9.19 -2.51 -3.20
CA VAL A 207 -8.69 -3.46 -2.20
C VAL A 207 -7.85 -2.68 -1.19
N ASP A 208 -8.40 -2.41 -0.01
CA ASP A 208 -7.72 -1.71 1.08
C ASP A 208 -6.99 -2.69 2.00
N LEU A 209 -5.68 -2.80 1.81
CA LEU A 209 -4.77 -3.64 2.60
C LEU A 209 -3.94 -2.83 3.61
N ARG A 210 -4.25 -1.55 3.80
CA ARG A 210 -3.58 -0.73 4.83
C ARG A 210 -3.79 -1.41 6.18
N GLY A 211 -2.78 -1.43 7.03
CA GLY A 211 -2.79 -2.06 8.35
C GLY A 211 -3.04 -3.57 8.34
N SER A 212 -3.01 -4.21 7.16
CA SER A 212 -3.23 -5.64 7.05
C SER A 212 -2.04 -6.41 7.59
N ARG A 213 -2.29 -7.45 8.39
CA ARG A 213 -1.26 -8.33 8.97
C ARG A 213 -1.52 -9.79 8.60
N GLY A 214 -0.69 -10.70 9.09
CA GLY A 214 -0.87 -12.14 8.87
C GLY A 214 -0.12 -12.65 7.65
N SER A 215 -0.15 -13.97 7.47
CA SER A 215 0.77 -14.68 6.57
C SER A 215 0.08 -15.66 5.62
N ASP A 216 -1.24 -15.86 5.72
CA ASP A 216 -1.98 -16.78 4.85
C ASP A 216 -2.90 -16.05 3.88
N PRO A 217 -2.48 -15.87 2.60
CA PRO A 217 -3.30 -15.19 1.60
C PRO A 217 -4.44 -16.08 1.05
N ARG A 218 -4.48 -17.37 1.38
CA ARG A 218 -5.37 -18.34 0.71
C ARG A 218 -6.85 -18.03 0.90
N ALA A 219 -7.23 -17.43 2.03
CA ALA A 219 -8.62 -17.07 2.30
C ALA A 219 -9.16 -16.00 1.33
N ILE A 220 -8.30 -15.11 0.82
CA ILE A 220 -8.70 -14.10 -0.18
C ILE A 220 -8.27 -14.47 -1.60
N TRP A 221 -7.52 -15.56 -1.78
CA TRP A 221 -7.05 -15.97 -3.10
C TRP A 221 -8.16 -16.11 -4.14
N PRO A 222 -9.35 -16.67 -3.81
CA PRO A 222 -10.46 -16.70 -4.75
C PRO A 222 -10.81 -15.31 -5.30
N LEU A 223 -10.88 -14.26 -4.44
CA LEU A 223 -11.10 -12.88 -4.89
C LEU A 223 -10.02 -12.42 -5.87
N VAL A 224 -8.75 -12.70 -5.58
CA VAL A 224 -7.63 -12.29 -6.45
C VAL A 224 -7.77 -12.93 -7.82
N GLU A 225 -8.15 -14.22 -7.88
CA GLU A 225 -8.46 -14.91 -9.14
C GLU A 225 -9.65 -14.27 -9.88
N GLN A 226 -10.70 -13.85 -9.15
CA GLN A 226 -11.84 -13.16 -9.78
C GLN A 226 -11.46 -11.80 -10.34
N LEU A 227 -10.75 -10.97 -9.57
CA LEU A 227 -10.32 -9.63 -9.98
C LEU A 227 -9.39 -9.65 -11.18
N THR A 228 -8.52 -10.67 -11.25
CA THR A 228 -7.58 -10.82 -12.37
C THR A 228 -8.20 -11.51 -13.58
N GLY A 229 -9.35 -12.17 -13.43
CA GLY A 229 -9.93 -13.04 -14.47
C GLY A 229 -9.06 -14.27 -14.79
N HIS A 230 -8.07 -14.60 -13.96
CA HIS A 230 -7.21 -15.76 -14.16
C HIS A 230 -7.61 -16.87 -13.19
N ASP A 231 -7.93 -18.04 -13.73
CA ASP A 231 -8.09 -19.23 -12.92
C ASP A 231 -6.69 -19.78 -12.56
N ARG A 232 -6.48 -20.16 -11.29
CA ARG A 232 -5.25 -20.80 -10.78
C ARG A 232 -4.02 -19.90 -10.88
N LEU A 233 -4.07 -18.74 -10.24
CA LEU A 233 -2.90 -17.88 -10.12
C LEU A 233 -1.79 -18.57 -9.35
N GLN A 234 -0.59 -18.55 -9.93
CA GLN A 234 0.62 -19.09 -9.32
C GLN A 234 1.56 -17.93 -8.99
N PRO A 235 1.39 -17.28 -7.83
CA PRO A 235 2.12 -16.07 -7.53
C PRO A 235 3.58 -16.37 -7.12
N LEU A 236 3.87 -17.63 -6.78
CA LEU A 236 5.21 -18.12 -6.49
C LEU A 236 5.64 -19.15 -7.53
N ARG A 237 6.88 -19.04 -8.01
CA ARG A 237 7.49 -20.08 -8.85
C ARG A 237 8.10 -21.21 -8.03
N GLN A 238 8.59 -20.90 -6.83
CA GLN A 238 9.32 -21.86 -6.00
C GLN A 238 9.38 -21.38 -4.54
N VAL A 239 9.33 -22.35 -3.62
CA VAL A 239 9.77 -22.17 -2.24
C VAL A 239 11.10 -22.90 -2.09
N VAL A 240 12.17 -22.17 -1.78
CA VAL A 240 13.51 -22.73 -1.59
C VAL A 240 13.74 -22.89 -0.09
N ARG A 241 14.00 -24.12 0.34
CA ARG A 241 14.34 -24.45 1.73
C ARG A 241 15.77 -24.92 1.81
N ALA A 242 16.38 -24.70 2.97
CA ALA A 242 17.61 -25.38 3.29
C ALA A 242 17.31 -26.87 3.56
N ASP A 243 18.15 -27.75 3.01
CA ASP A 243 18.03 -29.20 3.11
C ASP A 243 19.02 -29.70 4.15
N ALA A 244 18.62 -29.64 5.42
CA ALA A 244 19.42 -30.08 6.56
C ALA A 244 18.52 -30.46 7.74
N ASP A 245 18.84 -31.55 8.43
CA ASP A 245 18.07 -32.07 9.57
C ASP A 245 17.88 -31.02 10.69
N ILE A 246 18.85 -30.10 10.84
CA ILE A 246 18.78 -29.02 11.82
C ILE A 246 17.62 -28.05 11.57
N VAL A 247 17.15 -27.92 10.33
CA VAL A 247 16.11 -26.94 9.95
C VAL A 247 14.80 -27.24 10.66
N ASP A 248 14.36 -28.50 10.70
CA ASP A 248 13.10 -28.87 11.33
C ASP A 248 13.18 -28.73 12.85
N ALA A 249 14.34 -29.04 13.44
CA ALA A 249 14.59 -28.79 14.86
C ALA A 249 14.49 -27.30 15.22
N LEU A 250 15.04 -26.41 14.39
CA LEU A 250 14.94 -24.95 14.59
C LEU A 250 13.49 -24.46 14.45
N ARG A 251 12.73 -24.97 13.48
CA ARG A 251 11.32 -24.61 13.28
C ARG A 251 10.45 -25.08 14.46
N GLU A 252 10.67 -26.29 14.95
CA GLU A 252 9.99 -26.80 16.14
C GLU A 252 10.32 -25.96 17.37
N ALA A 253 11.59 -25.58 17.57
CA ALA A 253 11.99 -24.69 18.66
C ALA A 253 11.28 -23.32 18.57
N TYR A 254 11.18 -22.75 17.36
CA TYR A 254 10.44 -21.51 17.15
C TYR A 254 8.94 -21.69 17.48
N ARG A 255 8.31 -22.78 17.01
CA ARG A 255 6.89 -23.08 17.30
C ARG A 255 6.63 -23.25 18.79
N ALA A 256 7.47 -24.00 19.49
CA ALA A 256 7.34 -24.22 20.93
C ALA A 256 7.39 -22.89 21.72
N GLN A 257 8.21 -21.94 21.27
CA GLN A 257 8.33 -20.63 21.91
C GLN A 257 7.23 -19.64 21.52
N HIS A 258 6.67 -19.77 20.32
CA HIS A 258 5.71 -18.84 19.73
C HIS A 258 4.38 -19.49 19.35
N SER A 259 3.89 -20.43 20.14
CA SER A 259 2.68 -21.22 19.89
C SER A 259 1.40 -20.40 19.65
N GLU A 260 1.37 -19.15 20.12
CA GLU A 260 0.26 -18.21 19.91
C GLU A 260 0.29 -17.50 18.55
N ARG A 261 1.41 -17.56 17.82
CA ARG A 261 1.53 -16.94 16.50
C ARG A 261 1.01 -17.91 15.45
N THR A 262 0.08 -17.44 14.63
CA THR A 262 -0.38 -18.15 13.44
C THR A 262 0.83 -18.47 12.57
N GLU A 263 1.17 -19.76 12.48
CA GLU A 263 2.40 -20.22 11.86
C GLU A 263 2.43 -19.85 10.38
N ARG A 264 3.60 -19.42 9.88
CA ARG A 264 3.90 -19.39 8.44
C ARG A 264 4.06 -20.84 7.95
N SER A 265 2.97 -21.59 7.85
CA SER A 265 3.03 -23.01 7.49
C SER A 265 3.59 -23.17 6.08
N ALA A 266 4.59 -24.05 5.93
CA ALA A 266 5.15 -24.45 4.63
C ALA A 266 4.07 -24.81 3.61
N LYS A 267 3.02 -25.50 4.06
CA LYS A 267 1.89 -25.94 3.23
C LYS A 267 1.09 -24.78 2.63
N VAL A 268 1.03 -23.63 3.32
CA VAL A 268 0.35 -22.42 2.82
C VAL A 268 1.02 -21.95 1.56
N TRP A 269 2.34 -21.73 1.63
CA TRP A 269 3.12 -21.11 0.57
C TRP A 269 3.43 -22.10 -0.57
N GLU A 270 3.59 -23.39 -0.28
CA GLU A 270 3.65 -24.44 -1.30
C GLU A 270 2.37 -24.54 -2.12
N GLY A 271 1.22 -24.34 -1.48
CA GLY A 271 -0.08 -24.26 -2.15
C GLY A 271 -0.21 -23.06 -3.10
N LEU A 272 0.75 -22.14 -3.12
CA LEU A 272 0.82 -21.00 -4.04
C LEU A 272 1.87 -21.19 -5.15
N THR A 273 2.49 -22.38 -5.23
CA THR A 273 3.43 -22.73 -6.29
C THR A 273 2.78 -23.52 -7.43
N ALA A 274 3.45 -23.56 -8.59
CA ALA A 274 2.98 -24.29 -9.75
C ALA A 274 2.77 -25.79 -9.46
N GLY A 275 1.55 -26.29 -9.70
CA GLY A 275 1.23 -27.73 -9.65
C GLY A 275 0.35 -28.19 -8.49
N ASN A 276 0.16 -27.39 -7.43
CA ASN A 276 -0.56 -27.83 -6.23
C ASN A 276 -1.98 -27.25 -6.06
N GLN A 277 -2.39 -26.29 -6.89
CA GLN A 277 -3.74 -25.72 -6.81
C GLN A 277 -4.75 -26.53 -7.62
N LYS A 278 -5.67 -27.20 -6.92
CA LYS A 278 -6.94 -27.62 -7.53
C LYS A 278 -7.80 -26.37 -7.71
N SER A 279 -8.23 -26.07 -8.93
CA SER A 279 -9.22 -25.00 -9.14
C SER A 279 -10.44 -25.30 -8.29
N THR A 280 -10.83 -24.31 -7.49
CA THR A 280 -12.07 -24.34 -6.71
C THR A 280 -13.23 -23.72 -7.46
N ARG A 281 -13.03 -23.20 -8.68
CA ARG A 281 -14.04 -22.45 -9.42
C ARG A 281 -14.91 -23.38 -10.27
N SER A 282 -16.21 -23.34 -10.01
CA SER A 282 -17.23 -23.64 -11.03
C SER A 282 -17.37 -22.40 -11.91
N ALA A 283 -17.29 -22.58 -13.24
CA ALA A 283 -17.06 -21.57 -14.28
C ALA A 283 -18.14 -20.47 -14.47
N ALA A 284 -18.72 -19.91 -13.40
CA ALA A 284 -19.60 -18.75 -13.50
C ALA A 284 -18.75 -17.47 -13.63
N SER A 285 -18.49 -17.11 -14.87
CA SER A 285 -17.63 -16.01 -15.33
C SER A 285 -18.31 -14.65 -15.18
N SER A 286 -18.07 -13.94 -14.08
CA SER A 286 -17.90 -12.50 -14.19
C SER A 286 -16.53 -12.25 -14.81
N GLY A 287 -16.48 -11.51 -15.92
CA GLY A 287 -15.23 -11.16 -16.59
C GLY A 287 -14.29 -10.36 -15.66
N PRO A 288 -13.02 -10.16 -16.04
CA PRO A 288 -12.07 -9.40 -15.23
C PRO A 288 -12.64 -8.01 -14.90
N VAL A 289 -12.52 -7.60 -13.64
CA VAL A 289 -12.91 -6.25 -13.23
C VAL A 289 -11.91 -5.27 -13.83
N ALA A 290 -12.37 -4.42 -14.74
CA ALA A 290 -11.50 -3.57 -15.55
C ALA A 290 -10.69 -2.55 -14.74
N ARG A 291 -11.05 -2.26 -13.49
CA ARG A 291 -10.47 -1.15 -12.70
C ARG A 291 -10.29 -1.53 -11.24
N VAL A 292 -9.09 -2.05 -10.94
CA VAL A 292 -8.69 -2.40 -9.58
C VAL A 292 -7.68 -1.38 -9.05
N ARG A 293 -7.91 -0.89 -7.83
CA ARG A 293 -6.90 -0.13 -7.06
C ARG A 293 -6.58 -0.88 -5.78
N VAL A 294 -5.32 -0.84 -5.36
CA VAL A 294 -4.89 -1.46 -4.11
C VAL A 294 -4.29 -0.40 -3.20
N LEU A 295 -4.85 -0.22 -2.01
CA LEU A 295 -4.29 0.68 -0.98
C LEU A 295 -3.41 -0.13 -0.03
N ILE A 296 -2.20 0.34 0.21
CA ILE A 296 -1.24 -0.29 1.12
C ILE A 296 -0.61 0.76 2.05
N ASP A 297 -0.05 0.30 3.17
CA ASP A 297 0.78 1.13 4.04
C ASP A 297 2.00 0.37 4.55
N ARG A 298 2.74 0.99 5.48
CA ARG A 298 3.99 0.46 6.02
C ARG A 298 3.83 -0.93 6.67
N ASP A 299 2.62 -1.31 7.07
CA ASP A 299 2.33 -2.59 7.71
C ASP A 299 2.05 -3.70 6.69
N CYS A 300 1.94 -3.36 5.39
CA CYS A 300 1.71 -4.32 4.32
C CYS A 300 2.95 -5.22 4.10
N GLU A 301 2.95 -6.35 4.79
CA GLU A 301 4.02 -7.35 4.79
C GLU A 301 3.48 -8.72 4.31
N GLU A 302 4.37 -9.61 3.88
CA GLU A 302 4.07 -11.04 3.62
C GLU A 302 2.88 -11.26 2.66
N ALA A 303 1.76 -11.79 3.16
CA ALA A 303 0.56 -12.07 2.38
C ALA A 303 -0.03 -10.79 1.76
N CYS A 304 0.04 -9.66 2.47
CA CYS A 304 -0.38 -8.37 1.95
C CYS A 304 0.42 -7.98 0.70
N GLU A 305 1.75 -8.09 0.80
CA GLU A 305 2.63 -7.78 -0.31
C GLU A 305 2.40 -8.73 -1.50
N LEU A 306 2.23 -10.04 -1.24
CA LEU A 306 1.98 -11.01 -2.32
C LEU A 306 0.70 -10.67 -3.07
N VAL A 307 -0.39 -10.39 -2.36
CA VAL A 307 -1.69 -10.03 -2.96
C VAL A 307 -1.57 -8.74 -3.76
N ALA A 308 -0.98 -7.68 -3.18
CA ALA A 308 -0.83 -6.40 -3.86
C ALA A 308 -0.04 -6.52 -5.18
N ARG A 309 1.07 -7.26 -5.16
CA ARG A 309 1.93 -7.46 -6.33
C ARG A 309 1.29 -8.35 -7.38
N THR A 310 0.51 -9.35 -6.95
CA THR A 310 -0.26 -10.20 -7.86
C THR A 310 -1.32 -9.39 -8.60
N LEU A 311 -2.08 -8.54 -7.88
CA LEU A 311 -3.06 -7.65 -8.49
C LEU A 311 -2.42 -6.61 -9.41
N GLU A 312 -1.29 -6.01 -9.03
CA GLU A 312 -0.52 -5.09 -9.90
C GLU A 312 -0.11 -5.76 -11.22
N THR A 313 0.18 -7.07 -11.18
CA THR A 313 0.68 -7.81 -12.34
C THR A 313 -0.42 -8.37 -13.23
N TYR A 314 -1.47 -8.92 -12.64
CA TYR A 314 -2.48 -9.72 -13.35
C TYR A 314 -3.82 -9.01 -13.51
N ALA A 315 -4.12 -8.01 -12.67
CA ALA A 315 -5.32 -7.18 -12.79
C ALA A 315 -5.00 -5.75 -13.26
N ASP A 316 -3.75 -5.49 -13.67
CA ASP A 316 -3.23 -4.15 -13.99
C ASP A 316 -3.57 -3.12 -12.89
N ALA A 317 -3.58 -3.58 -11.63
CA ALA A 317 -4.10 -2.77 -10.55
C ALA A 317 -3.14 -1.63 -10.20
N LYS A 318 -3.67 -0.41 -10.01
CA LYS A 318 -2.86 0.72 -9.53
C LYS A 318 -2.64 0.56 -8.03
N VAL A 319 -1.42 0.17 -7.64
CA VAL A 319 -1.04 0.04 -6.22
C VAL A 319 -0.54 1.36 -5.66
N LEU A 320 -1.15 1.75 -4.55
CA LEU A 320 -1.20 3.08 -4.01
C LEU A 320 -0.86 3.06 -2.51
N GLY A 321 0.15 3.83 -2.11
CA GLY A 321 0.56 3.95 -0.72
C GLY A 321 2.07 3.79 -0.53
N THR A 322 2.46 3.37 0.67
CA THR A 322 3.86 3.14 1.03
C THR A 322 4.03 1.74 1.59
N VAL A 323 5.24 1.19 1.51
CA VAL A 323 5.60 -0.08 2.15
C VAL A 323 6.85 0.14 2.95
N SER A 324 7.03 -0.66 4.00
CA SER A 324 8.30 -0.64 4.72
C SER A 324 9.42 -1.04 3.76
N SER A 325 10.59 -0.41 3.89
CA SER A 325 11.80 -0.81 3.15
C SER A 325 12.30 -2.21 3.52
N GLN A 326 11.65 -2.83 4.50
CA GLN A 326 12.05 -4.05 5.14
C GLN A 326 11.52 -5.27 4.41
N GLY A 327 10.25 -5.26 4.00
CA GLY A 327 9.80 -6.17 2.97
C GLY A 327 9.91 -7.67 3.26
N ARG A 328 8.82 -8.25 3.75
CA ARG A 328 8.87 -9.59 4.37
C ARG A 328 8.51 -10.75 3.48
N LEU A 329 8.02 -10.49 2.27
CA LEU A 329 7.55 -11.56 1.38
C LEU A 329 8.67 -12.50 0.94
N ALA A 330 9.92 -12.05 0.84
CA ALA A 330 10.96 -12.89 0.26
C ALA A 330 11.39 -14.07 1.15
N VAL A 331 11.09 -14.05 2.45
CA VAL A 331 11.62 -15.04 3.39
C VAL A 331 10.57 -15.50 4.41
N GLY A 332 10.66 -16.74 4.85
CA GLY A 332 9.66 -17.35 5.71
C GLY A 332 10.17 -18.47 6.58
N GLU A 333 9.22 -19.17 7.22
CA GLU A 333 9.45 -20.33 8.08
C GLU A 333 10.57 -20.05 9.10
N PRO A 334 10.34 -19.16 10.08
CA PRO A 334 11.37 -18.81 11.05
C PRO A 334 11.76 -20.04 11.89
N GLY A 335 13.05 -20.27 12.00
CA GLY A 335 13.67 -21.18 12.95
C GLY A 335 14.30 -20.40 14.10
N LEU A 336 14.40 -21.04 15.27
CA LEU A 336 14.97 -20.45 16.48
C LEU A 336 16.19 -21.25 16.94
N LEU A 337 17.32 -20.56 17.05
CA LEU A 337 18.56 -21.10 17.61
C LEU A 337 18.82 -20.46 18.98
N THR A 338 18.89 -21.26 20.05
CA THR A 338 19.36 -20.78 21.36
C THR A 338 20.83 -21.13 21.54
N LEU A 339 21.67 -20.13 21.77
CA LEU A 339 23.11 -20.32 21.94
C LEU A 339 23.42 -20.98 23.29
N PRO A 340 24.33 -21.97 23.33
CA PRO A 340 24.52 -22.82 24.50
C PRO A 340 25.04 -22.08 25.72
N HIS A 341 25.90 -21.07 25.55
CA HIS A 341 26.54 -20.39 26.68
C HIS A 341 25.87 -19.07 27.02
N SER A 342 25.67 -18.20 26.02
CA SER A 342 25.05 -16.88 26.22
C SER A 342 23.54 -16.92 26.37
N ARG A 343 22.88 -18.02 25.97
CA ARG A 343 21.42 -18.13 25.86
C ARG A 343 20.79 -17.09 24.94
N VAL A 344 21.59 -16.41 24.12
CA VAL A 344 21.08 -15.54 23.07
C VAL A 344 20.30 -16.39 22.08
N GLU A 345 19.15 -15.88 21.68
CA GLU A 345 18.30 -16.50 20.69
C GLU A 345 18.54 -15.82 19.34
N VAL A 346 18.68 -16.62 18.28
CA VAL A 346 18.83 -16.13 16.90
C VAL A 346 17.66 -16.68 16.10
N THR A 347 16.82 -15.80 15.59
CA THR A 347 15.74 -16.16 14.65
C THR A 347 16.28 -16.15 13.24
N ILE A 348 16.16 -17.26 12.53
CA ILE A 348 16.72 -17.49 11.20
C ILE A 348 15.58 -17.88 10.25
N PRO A 349 15.33 -17.13 9.17
CA PRO A 349 14.38 -17.59 8.17
C PRO A 349 14.95 -18.81 7.43
N THR A 350 14.21 -19.90 7.42
CA THR A 350 14.66 -21.18 6.84
C THR A 350 14.15 -21.43 5.42
N ALA A 351 13.27 -20.55 4.93
CA ALA A 351 12.73 -20.59 3.58
C ALA A 351 12.87 -19.25 2.85
N ALA A 352 13.01 -19.33 1.53
CA ALA A 352 12.93 -18.22 0.60
C ALA A 352 11.77 -18.44 -0.38
N TYR A 353 10.98 -17.39 -0.59
CA TYR A 353 9.84 -17.42 -1.52
C TYR A 353 10.22 -16.69 -2.79
N LEU A 354 10.21 -17.41 -3.91
CA LEU A 354 10.53 -16.85 -5.22
C LEU A 354 9.24 -16.53 -5.95
N LEU A 355 9.08 -15.27 -6.28
CA LEU A 355 7.94 -14.80 -7.05
C LEU A 355 7.92 -15.41 -8.45
N ASP A 356 6.71 -15.58 -8.96
CA ASP A 356 6.50 -15.82 -10.38
C ASP A 356 7.26 -14.81 -11.25
N LYS A 357 7.75 -15.27 -12.41
CA LYS A 357 8.59 -14.47 -13.29
C LYS A 357 7.88 -13.22 -13.78
N LYS A 358 6.57 -13.30 -14.06
CA LYS A 358 5.79 -12.15 -14.52
C LYS A 358 5.62 -11.15 -13.39
N ILE A 359 5.31 -11.62 -12.18
CA ILE A 359 5.23 -10.74 -11.00
C ILE A 359 6.57 -10.05 -10.76
N ALA A 360 7.67 -10.79 -10.75
CA ALA A 360 9.01 -10.24 -10.54
C ALA A 360 9.39 -9.23 -11.64
N ALA A 361 9.04 -9.47 -12.90
CA ALA A 361 9.31 -8.54 -14.01
C ALA A 361 8.53 -7.22 -13.86
N THR A 362 7.24 -7.28 -13.54
CA THR A 362 6.38 -6.09 -13.38
C THR A 362 6.69 -5.32 -12.09
N THR A 363 6.82 -6.06 -10.99
CA THR A 363 6.92 -5.48 -9.66
C THR A 363 8.37 -5.27 -9.19
N GLY A 364 9.34 -5.78 -9.95
CA GLY A 364 10.77 -5.79 -9.63
C GLY A 364 11.12 -6.90 -8.64
N GLU A 365 12.37 -7.36 -8.60
CA GLU A 365 12.79 -8.30 -7.54
C GLU A 365 12.72 -7.64 -6.16
N ARG A 366 12.60 -8.45 -5.08
CA ARG A 366 12.51 -8.07 -3.65
C ARG A 366 12.62 -6.57 -3.34
N GLY A 367 13.78 -5.94 -3.53
CA GLY A 367 14.06 -4.54 -3.17
C GLY A 367 13.45 -3.45 -4.09
N ALA A 368 13.27 -3.74 -5.37
CA ALA A 368 12.87 -2.75 -6.38
C ALA A 368 11.44 -2.25 -6.17
N TRP A 369 10.54 -3.12 -5.69
CA TRP A 369 9.18 -2.72 -5.35
C TRP A 369 9.17 -1.68 -4.21
N TYR A 370 9.97 -1.89 -3.15
CA TYR A 370 10.11 -0.91 -2.05
C TYR A 370 10.81 0.37 -2.49
N GLN A 371 11.78 0.32 -3.38
CA GLN A 371 12.42 1.55 -3.88
C GLN A 371 11.41 2.43 -4.63
N ARG A 372 10.47 1.81 -5.36
CA ARG A 372 9.39 2.52 -6.06
C ARG A 372 8.30 3.04 -5.13
N LYS A 373 7.93 2.29 -4.08
CA LYS A 373 6.77 2.61 -3.22
C LYS A 373 7.14 3.21 -1.85
N GLY A 374 8.35 2.98 -1.34
CA GLY A 374 8.82 3.36 0.00
C GLY A 374 9.21 4.83 0.18
N ARG A 375 9.11 5.66 -0.86
CA ARG A 375 9.37 7.12 -0.78
C ARG A 375 8.09 7.97 -0.78
N GLY A 376 6.91 7.35 -0.79
CA GLY A 376 5.65 8.08 -0.74
C GLY A 376 5.46 8.81 0.60
N ARG A 377 4.79 9.97 0.57
CA ARG A 377 4.27 10.56 1.81
C ARG A 377 3.12 9.68 2.31
N GLN A 378 3.08 9.41 3.61
CA GLN A 378 1.88 8.86 4.24
C GLN A 378 0.79 9.93 4.12
N TYR A 379 -0.34 9.61 3.48
CA TYR A 379 -1.51 10.44 3.63
C TYR A 379 -2.66 9.59 4.19
N SER A 380 -3.38 10.14 5.15
CA SER A 380 -4.54 9.51 5.78
C SER A 380 -5.82 9.62 4.93
N ASP A 381 -5.81 10.46 3.88
CA ASP A 381 -6.96 10.82 3.02
C ASP A 381 -7.06 10.00 1.71
N TRP A 382 -6.29 8.90 1.58
CA TRP A 382 -6.21 8.18 0.29
C TRP A 382 -7.55 7.58 -0.14
N LEU A 383 -8.30 6.99 0.78
CA LEU A 383 -9.49 6.23 0.41
C LEU A 383 -10.59 7.15 -0.16
N PRO A 384 -11.06 8.21 0.52
CA PRO A 384 -12.03 9.14 -0.07
C PRO A 384 -11.57 9.68 -1.42
N ARG A 385 -10.30 10.07 -1.51
CA ARG A 385 -9.70 10.55 -2.77
C ARG A 385 -9.68 9.49 -3.87
N GLN A 386 -9.42 8.23 -3.56
CA GLN A 386 -9.42 7.16 -4.56
C GLN A 386 -10.82 6.78 -5.02
N VAL A 387 -11.81 6.83 -4.13
CA VAL A 387 -13.23 6.68 -4.50
C VAL A 387 -13.63 7.79 -5.46
N GLU A 388 -13.27 9.04 -5.17
CA GLU A 388 -13.51 10.18 -6.06
C GLU A 388 -12.81 10.02 -7.41
N VAL A 389 -11.51 9.67 -7.42
CA VAL A 389 -10.76 9.43 -8.66
C VAL A 389 -11.37 8.31 -9.51
N LEU A 390 -11.84 7.22 -8.89
CA LEU A 390 -12.52 6.14 -9.64
C LEU A 390 -13.86 6.60 -10.19
N ARG A 391 -14.66 7.33 -9.39
CA ARG A 391 -15.94 7.88 -9.83
C ARG A 391 -15.76 8.84 -11.00
N ASP A 392 -14.82 9.76 -10.90
CA ASP A 392 -14.50 10.71 -11.97
C ASP A 392 -14.02 9.96 -13.22
N ARG A 393 -13.30 8.85 -13.03
CA ARG A 393 -12.91 7.96 -14.14
C ARG A 393 -14.11 7.25 -14.77
N PHE A 394 -15.09 6.78 -14.00
CA PHE A 394 -16.33 6.19 -14.55
C PHE A 394 -17.13 7.21 -15.34
N ALA A 395 -17.33 8.41 -14.79
CA ALA A 395 -17.99 9.51 -15.48
C ALA A 395 -17.25 9.92 -16.77
N LEU A 396 -15.91 9.86 -16.75
CA LEU A 396 -15.10 10.10 -17.94
C LEU A 396 -15.32 9.00 -18.99
N ASP A 397 -15.22 7.72 -18.62
CA ASP A 397 -15.36 6.64 -19.59
C ASP A 397 -16.79 6.60 -20.19
N GLU A 398 -17.84 6.86 -19.42
CA GLU A 398 -19.20 7.07 -19.97
C GLU A 398 -19.26 8.26 -20.95
N THR A 399 -18.46 9.30 -20.70
CA THR A 399 -18.33 10.44 -21.62
C THR A 399 -17.57 10.06 -22.89
N LEU A 400 -16.53 9.24 -22.79
CA LEU A 400 -15.77 8.74 -23.94
C LEU A 400 -16.60 7.77 -24.80
N ASP A 401 -17.35 6.85 -24.18
CA ASP A 401 -18.22 5.91 -24.88
C ASP A 401 -19.29 6.69 -25.69
N ARG A 402 -19.87 7.74 -25.11
CA ARG A 402 -20.75 8.66 -25.84
C ARG A 402 -20.07 9.36 -27.01
N TRP A 403 -18.76 9.57 -26.96
CA TRP A 403 -18.00 10.22 -28.03
C TRP A 403 -17.56 9.28 -29.15
N ASP A 404 -17.42 8.00 -28.86
CA ASP A 404 -17.26 6.98 -29.90
C ASP A 404 -18.52 6.89 -30.77
N ASP A 405 -19.69 7.13 -30.18
CA ASP A 405 -20.96 7.24 -30.91
C ASP A 405 -21.22 8.64 -31.50
N ALA A 406 -20.75 9.71 -30.85
CA ALA A 406 -20.96 11.10 -31.28
C ALA A 406 -19.82 12.03 -30.84
N GLU A 407 -18.93 12.39 -31.78
CA GLU A 407 -17.77 13.26 -31.49
C GLU A 407 -18.12 14.51 -30.65
N PRO A 408 -17.21 14.94 -29.74
CA PRO A 408 -17.42 16.17 -28.99
C PRO A 408 -17.63 17.34 -29.94
N LYS A 409 -18.47 18.29 -29.55
CA LYS A 409 -18.73 19.50 -30.34
C LYS A 409 -17.41 20.15 -30.74
N LYS A 410 -17.26 20.38 -32.05
CA LYS A 410 -16.07 21.03 -32.61
C LYS A 410 -15.79 22.33 -31.87
N CYS A 411 -14.53 22.58 -31.52
CA CYS A 411 -14.13 23.77 -30.77
C CYS A 411 -14.64 25.09 -31.39
N ALA A 412 -14.62 25.19 -32.72
CA ALA A 412 -15.11 26.36 -33.46
C ALA A 412 -16.61 26.67 -33.23
N SER A 413 -17.41 25.69 -32.82
CA SER A 413 -18.84 25.85 -32.56
C SER A 413 -19.14 26.53 -31.21
N HIS A 414 -18.17 26.60 -30.29
CA HIS A 414 -18.36 27.29 -29.03
C HIS A 414 -18.28 28.81 -29.21
N ARG A 415 -19.15 29.54 -28.50
CA ARG A 415 -19.18 31.00 -28.52
C ARG A 415 -17.93 31.57 -27.87
N ALA A 416 -17.21 32.43 -28.57
CA ALA A 416 -16.09 33.15 -27.99
C ALA A 416 -16.60 34.19 -26.96
N VAL A 417 -15.98 34.24 -25.78
CA VAL A 417 -16.28 35.24 -24.74
C VAL A 417 -15.06 36.09 -24.45
N GLN A 418 -15.25 37.29 -23.91
CA GLN A 418 -14.15 38.25 -23.73
C GLN A 418 -13.53 38.19 -22.34
N SER A 419 -14.25 37.65 -21.36
CA SER A 419 -13.76 37.54 -19.99
C SER A 419 -14.11 36.18 -19.35
N PRO A 420 -13.31 35.70 -18.38
CA PRO A 420 -13.64 34.48 -17.64
C PRO A 420 -14.97 34.54 -16.91
N LYS A 421 -15.47 35.74 -16.57
CA LYS A 421 -16.75 35.91 -15.87
C LYS A 421 -17.95 35.53 -16.74
N GLU A 422 -17.79 35.56 -18.06
CA GLU A 422 -18.82 35.15 -19.03
C GLU A 422 -18.84 33.64 -19.26
N LEU A 423 -17.82 32.91 -18.79
CA LEU A 423 -17.79 31.46 -18.86
C LEU A 423 -18.77 30.84 -17.85
N SER A 424 -19.37 29.71 -18.24
CA SER A 424 -20.13 28.88 -17.30
C SER A 424 -19.24 28.43 -16.14
N THR A 425 -19.85 28.04 -15.02
CA THR A 425 -19.10 27.55 -13.85
C THR A 425 -18.18 26.39 -14.21
N ALA A 426 -18.67 25.39 -14.95
CA ALA A 426 -17.86 24.26 -15.41
C ALA A 426 -16.67 24.69 -16.30
N ALA A 427 -16.88 25.62 -17.23
CA ALA A 427 -15.78 26.11 -18.09
C ALA A 427 -14.74 26.92 -17.29
N ARG A 428 -15.15 27.62 -16.23
CA ARG A 428 -14.23 28.31 -15.30
C ARG A 428 -13.42 27.34 -14.47
N GLU A 429 -14.03 26.25 -13.99
CA GLU A 429 -13.32 25.21 -13.24
C GLU A 429 -12.23 24.55 -14.09
N ARG A 430 -12.53 24.23 -15.36
CA ARG A 430 -11.53 23.75 -16.33
C ARG A 430 -10.40 24.75 -16.57
N LEU A 431 -10.70 26.05 -16.56
CA LEU A 431 -9.73 27.13 -16.82
C LEU A 431 -8.66 27.30 -15.72
N GLY A 432 -8.73 26.55 -14.60
CA GLY A 432 -7.74 26.60 -13.54
C GLY A 432 -7.53 28.02 -12.96
N ASN A 433 -6.36 28.26 -12.36
CA ASN A 433 -6.03 29.56 -11.77
C ASN A 433 -5.72 30.61 -12.85
N TYR A 434 -6.76 31.21 -13.43
CA TYR A 434 -6.64 32.32 -14.37
C TYR A 434 -6.25 33.62 -13.65
N SER A 435 -5.27 34.33 -14.21
CA SER A 435 -4.94 35.72 -13.84
C SER A 435 -5.04 36.63 -15.07
N PRO A 436 -5.72 37.79 -14.98
CA PRO A 436 -5.78 38.76 -16.09
C PRO A 436 -4.40 39.26 -16.54
N LEU A 437 -3.38 39.18 -15.67
CA LEU A 437 -2.00 39.58 -15.98
C LEU A 437 -1.29 38.63 -16.95
N LEU A 438 -1.87 37.44 -17.20
CA LEU A 438 -1.26 36.39 -18.03
C LEU A 438 -1.13 36.81 -19.49
N TRP A 439 -2.07 37.59 -20.04
CA TRP A 439 -2.04 37.98 -21.46
C TRP A 439 -1.00 39.04 -21.81
N LYS A 440 -0.47 39.76 -20.81
CA LYS A 440 0.60 40.75 -21.01
C LYS A 440 2.00 40.12 -21.01
N ARG A 441 2.12 38.82 -20.70
CA ARG A 441 3.39 38.08 -20.62
C ARG A 441 3.30 36.83 -21.48
N ARG A 442 4.45 36.30 -21.93
CA ARG A 442 4.50 35.01 -22.67
C ARG A 442 4.14 33.86 -21.73
N ALA A 443 2.85 33.62 -21.49
CA ALA A 443 2.40 32.51 -20.65
C ALA A 443 2.57 31.17 -21.36
N HIS A 444 2.91 30.13 -20.60
CA HIS A 444 2.84 28.75 -21.04
C HIS A 444 1.44 28.23 -20.74
N ILE A 445 0.65 27.96 -21.80
CA ILE A 445 -0.66 27.35 -21.66
C ILE A 445 -0.50 25.87 -22.00
N SER A 446 -0.98 25.00 -21.13
CA SER A 446 -1.12 23.57 -21.41
C SER A 446 -2.57 23.16 -21.22
N ALA A 447 -3.08 22.35 -22.13
CA ALA A 447 -4.41 21.77 -22.01
C ALA A 447 -4.30 20.25 -21.87
N SER A 448 -5.06 19.70 -20.94
CA SER A 448 -5.31 18.27 -20.76
C SER A 448 -6.64 17.95 -21.43
N LEU A 449 -6.63 16.99 -22.36
CA LEU A 449 -7.83 16.58 -23.09
C LEU A 449 -8.14 15.10 -22.84
N HIS A 450 -9.43 14.80 -22.83
CA HIS A 450 -10.00 13.46 -22.80
C HIS A 450 -10.01 12.81 -24.20
N LEU A 451 -8.96 13.05 -24.98
CA LEU A 451 -8.79 12.50 -26.32
C LEU A 451 -7.38 11.90 -26.39
N ASP A 452 -7.18 10.91 -27.24
CA ASP A 452 -5.82 10.49 -27.58
C ASP A 452 -5.03 11.66 -28.20
N MET A 453 -3.69 11.54 -28.22
CA MET A 453 -2.83 12.65 -28.59
C MET A 453 -3.10 13.19 -30.00
N GLU A 454 -3.40 12.31 -30.96
CA GLU A 454 -3.64 12.70 -32.35
C GLU A 454 -4.98 13.46 -32.47
N ARG A 455 -6.05 12.91 -31.89
CA ARG A 455 -7.37 13.55 -31.84
C ARG A 455 -7.32 14.85 -31.06
N ALA A 456 -6.60 14.90 -29.94
CA ALA A 456 -6.45 16.11 -29.13
C ALA A 456 -5.77 17.25 -29.91
N LEU A 457 -4.70 16.94 -30.64
CA LEU A 457 -4.01 17.90 -31.49
C LEU A 457 -4.91 18.41 -32.62
N ALA A 458 -5.59 17.50 -33.33
CA ALA A 458 -6.52 17.87 -34.38
C ALA A 458 -7.66 18.74 -33.84
N PHE A 459 -8.21 18.38 -32.68
CA PHE A 459 -9.28 19.11 -32.02
C PHE A 459 -8.88 20.55 -31.66
N VAL A 460 -7.68 20.75 -31.07
CA VAL A 460 -7.23 22.09 -30.66
C VAL A 460 -6.77 22.93 -31.84
N ASN A 461 -6.10 22.35 -32.83
CA ASN A 461 -5.71 23.08 -34.05
C ASN A 461 -6.94 23.47 -34.91
N ALA A 462 -8.08 22.79 -34.75
CA ALA A 462 -9.34 23.22 -35.35
C ALA A 462 -10.01 24.39 -34.61
N CYS A 463 -9.52 24.81 -33.44
CA CYS A 463 -9.99 26.01 -32.74
C CYS A 463 -9.43 27.28 -33.40
N PRO A 464 -10.28 28.24 -33.81
CA PRO A 464 -9.80 29.51 -34.35
C PRO A 464 -8.92 30.29 -33.37
N GLY A 465 -7.70 30.63 -33.79
CA GLY A 465 -6.74 31.42 -33.00
C GLY A 465 -5.94 30.63 -31.96
N LEU A 466 -5.93 29.30 -32.05
CA LEU A 466 -5.07 28.41 -31.26
C LEU A 466 -4.11 27.62 -32.16
N GLU A 467 -2.91 27.39 -31.64
CA GLU A 467 -1.94 26.44 -32.19
C GLU A 467 -1.54 25.48 -31.06
N ALA A 468 -1.52 24.18 -31.34
CA ALA A 468 -1.15 23.15 -30.38
C ALA A 468 0.07 22.35 -30.81
N THR A 469 0.91 22.03 -29.83
CA THR A 469 2.04 21.10 -29.97
C THR A 469 1.96 20.02 -28.91
N ALA A 470 2.18 18.77 -29.32
CA ALA A 470 2.12 17.64 -28.40
C ALA A 470 3.33 17.64 -27.48
N VAL A 471 3.08 17.39 -26.20
CA VAL A 471 4.13 17.10 -25.24
C VAL A 471 3.77 15.80 -24.56
N MET A 472 4.70 14.87 -24.51
CA MET A 472 4.51 13.65 -23.74
C MET A 472 4.44 14.00 -22.25
N SER A 473 3.26 13.87 -21.66
CA SER A 473 3.11 13.77 -20.22
C SER A 473 3.63 12.41 -19.76
N GLN A 474 4.44 12.38 -18.71
CA GLN A 474 4.84 11.11 -18.08
C GLN A 474 3.72 10.50 -17.22
N ASP A 475 2.65 11.26 -16.97
CA ASP A 475 1.58 10.86 -16.08
C ASP A 475 0.41 10.23 -16.88
N ASP A 476 0.13 8.96 -16.59
CA ASP A 476 -1.09 8.17 -16.88
C ASP A 476 -1.51 7.90 -18.35
N GLY A 477 -0.75 8.32 -19.37
CA GLY A 477 -0.81 7.77 -20.76
C GLY A 477 -2.14 7.91 -21.55
N ARG A 478 -3.24 8.33 -20.92
CA ARG A 478 -4.57 8.49 -21.51
C ARG A 478 -5.03 9.94 -21.62
N ILE A 479 -4.34 10.87 -20.97
CA ILE A 479 -4.64 12.30 -21.02
C ILE A 479 -3.55 12.94 -21.88
N ALA A 480 -3.94 13.45 -23.04
CA ALA A 480 -3.04 14.21 -23.88
C ALA A 480 -2.80 15.58 -23.24
N VAL A 481 -1.54 15.87 -22.87
CA VAL A 481 -1.12 17.21 -22.49
C VAL A 481 -0.52 17.88 -23.72
N ILE A 482 -1.17 18.94 -24.18
CA ILE A 482 -0.68 19.73 -25.32
C ILE A 482 -0.29 21.11 -24.85
N LEU A 483 0.78 21.65 -25.42
CA LEU A 483 1.11 23.06 -25.29
C LEU A 483 0.25 23.83 -26.26
N VAL A 484 -0.47 24.81 -25.74
CA VAL A 484 -1.37 25.67 -26.51
C VAL A 484 -0.74 27.05 -26.60
N LYS A 485 -0.64 27.57 -27.81
CA LYS A 485 -0.42 28.98 -28.06
C LYS A 485 -1.77 29.59 -28.43
N ALA A 486 -2.17 30.61 -27.68
CA ALA A 486 -3.44 31.29 -27.87
C ALA A 486 -3.18 32.77 -28.14
N ASP A 487 -3.75 33.30 -29.21
CA ASP A 487 -3.56 34.70 -29.60
C ASP A 487 -4.45 35.65 -28.77
N SER A 488 -5.47 35.11 -28.11
CA SER A 488 -6.37 35.87 -27.24
C SER A 488 -7.06 35.00 -26.21
N PHE A 489 -7.61 35.63 -25.16
CA PHE A 489 -8.54 34.95 -24.25
C PHE A 489 -9.76 34.40 -25.00
N SER A 490 -10.23 35.13 -26.02
CA SER A 490 -11.40 34.71 -26.81
C SER A 490 -11.18 33.36 -27.50
N ALA A 491 -9.99 33.13 -28.05
CA ALA A 491 -9.61 31.84 -28.62
C ALA A 491 -9.57 30.74 -27.55
N LEU A 492 -8.90 31.01 -26.41
CA LEU A 492 -8.82 30.05 -25.30
C LEU A 492 -10.20 29.74 -24.68
N SER A 493 -11.11 30.72 -24.68
CA SER A 493 -12.45 30.60 -24.13
C SER A 493 -13.28 29.55 -24.87
N ARG A 494 -13.07 29.38 -26.19
CA ARG A 494 -13.75 28.36 -26.98
C ARG A 494 -13.29 26.96 -26.58
N LEU A 495 -11.99 26.79 -26.36
CA LEU A 495 -11.39 25.52 -25.94
C LEU A 495 -11.94 25.08 -24.58
N VAL A 496 -11.90 25.94 -23.56
CA VAL A 496 -12.31 25.58 -22.18
C VAL A 496 -13.82 25.30 -22.03
N GLN A 497 -14.62 25.75 -22.99
CA GLN A 497 -16.06 25.43 -23.03
C GLN A 497 -16.33 24.03 -23.57
N SER A 498 -15.38 23.40 -24.26
CA SER A 498 -15.54 22.04 -24.75
C SER A 498 -15.51 21.04 -23.60
N GLU A 499 -16.34 20.00 -23.70
CA GLU A 499 -16.33 18.86 -22.80
C GLU A 499 -15.13 17.94 -23.03
N ALA A 500 -14.46 18.05 -24.20
CA ALA A 500 -13.21 17.36 -24.49
C ALA A 500 -12.03 17.82 -23.62
N VAL A 501 -12.16 18.98 -22.99
CA VAL A 501 -11.11 19.59 -22.18
C VAL A 501 -11.33 19.25 -20.71
N GLU A 502 -10.35 18.57 -20.13
CA GLU A 502 -10.31 18.27 -18.69
C GLU A 502 -9.88 19.52 -17.91
N GLN A 503 -8.74 20.08 -18.31
CA GLN A 503 -8.13 21.20 -17.61
C GLN A 503 -7.26 22.03 -18.56
N VAL A 504 -7.25 23.34 -18.34
CA VAL A 504 -6.29 24.27 -18.91
C VAL A 504 -5.47 24.86 -17.78
N SER A 505 -4.16 24.64 -17.83
CA SER A 505 -3.20 25.24 -16.92
C SER A 505 -2.49 26.39 -17.62
N ILE A 506 -2.47 27.56 -16.99
CA ILE A 506 -1.72 28.70 -17.50
C ILE A 506 -0.62 29.03 -16.49
N LYS A 507 0.62 28.79 -16.89
CA LYS A 507 1.81 29.06 -16.08
C LYS A 507 2.53 30.28 -16.63
N LEU A 508 2.78 31.27 -15.78
CA LEU A 508 3.74 32.31 -16.13
C LEU A 508 5.13 31.69 -16.25
N PRO A 509 5.95 32.13 -17.22
CA PRO A 509 7.35 31.78 -17.23
C PRO A 509 7.89 32.20 -15.87
N ARG A 510 8.56 31.27 -15.17
CA ARG A 510 9.27 31.61 -13.94
C ARG A 510 10.10 32.84 -14.27
N GLN A 511 9.86 33.95 -13.55
CA GLN A 511 10.81 35.05 -13.65
C GLN A 511 12.18 34.42 -13.33
N PRO A 512 13.19 34.59 -14.19
CA PRO A 512 14.54 34.13 -13.84
C PRO A 512 14.80 34.69 -12.46
N ASP A 513 15.10 33.81 -11.50
CA ASP A 513 15.27 34.20 -10.10
C ASP A 513 16.15 35.44 -10.09
N LYS A 514 15.59 36.58 -9.64
CA LYS A 514 16.40 37.79 -9.51
C LYS A 514 17.60 37.36 -8.69
N PRO A 515 18.84 37.49 -9.19
CA PRO A 515 20.00 37.04 -8.44
C PRO A 515 19.89 37.66 -7.06
N ASN A 516 19.89 36.80 -6.03
CA ASN A 516 19.80 37.25 -4.64
C ASN A 516 20.88 38.31 -4.45
N ARG A 517 20.47 39.58 -4.36
CA ARG A 517 21.35 40.66 -3.91
C ARG A 517 21.59 40.37 -2.43
N ARG A 518 22.66 39.63 -2.16
CA ARG A 518 23.29 39.59 -0.84
C ARG A 518 23.97 40.92 -0.58
#